data_AF-A0A9J2Q0F5-F1
#
_entry.id   AF-A0A9J2Q0F5-F1
#
_cell.length_a   1.000
_cell.length_b   1.000
_cell.length_c   1.000
_cell.angle_alpha   90.00
_cell.angle_beta   90.00
_cell.angle_gamma   90.00
#
_symmetry.space_group_name_H-M   'P 1'
#
loop_
_entity.id
_entity.type
_entity.pdbx_description
1 polymer ?
#
loop_
_entity_poly.entity_id
_entity_poly.type
_entity_poly.pdbx_seq_one_letter_code
_entity_poly.pdbx_strand_id
1 'polypeptide(L)'
;MNEARCFIFSGNKKRIVPESYLKPEVVELHAPKNLFFDAIQYINETKSGPFHEHSNQLWNISAVQTWEKVNSGMFKMYEAEVLKKFPVVQHFMFGSIFSIDAAKEIVDPNLLEAVNSSAQRDAGVDVAKANDP
;
A
#
# COMPACT_ATOMS: atom_id res chain seq x y z
N MET A 1 21.68 7.45 11.81
CA MET A 1 21.12 7.48 10.43
C MET A 1 19.63 7.27 10.54
N ASN A 2 18.84 8.33 10.75
CA ASN A 2 17.37 8.28 10.89
C ASN A 2 16.76 9.54 10.27
N GLU A 3 16.86 9.68 8.94
CA GLU A 3 16.16 10.72 8.21
C GLU A 3 15.35 10.12 7.05
N ALA A 4 14.24 9.46 7.39
CA ALA A 4 13.16 9.15 6.45
C ALA A 4 11.97 10.12 6.64
N ARG A 5 12.27 11.38 7.01
CA ARG A 5 11.27 12.44 6.96
C ARG A 5 11.07 12.79 5.50
N CYS A 6 9.95 12.31 4.95
CA CYS A 6 9.35 12.78 3.71
C CYS A 6 9.63 14.27 3.52
N PHE A 7 10.62 14.59 2.66
CA PHE A 7 11.07 15.94 2.41
C PHE A 7 10.00 16.69 1.61
N ILE A 8 9.08 17.34 2.32
CA ILE A 8 8.28 18.46 1.81
C ILE A 8 8.33 19.57 2.86
N PHE A 9 9.48 20.26 2.97
CA PHE A 9 9.57 21.55 3.66
C PHE A 9 9.85 22.64 2.63
N SER A 10 8.81 23.41 2.27
CA SER A 10 8.92 24.79 1.79
C SER A 10 7.52 25.41 1.69
N GLY A 11 7.21 26.35 2.60
CA GLY A 11 6.21 27.42 2.51
C GLY A 11 4.77 27.05 2.13
N ASN A 12 3.86 27.03 3.10
CA ASN A 12 2.39 27.04 2.91
C ASN A 12 1.81 26.05 1.87
N LYS A 13 2.42 24.87 1.72
CA LYS A 13 1.93 23.80 0.83
C LYS A 13 0.92 22.92 1.56
N LYS A 14 -0.31 22.85 1.05
CA LYS A 14 -1.33 21.89 1.51
C LYS A 14 -0.73 20.48 1.50
N ARG A 15 -0.79 19.78 2.64
CA ARG A 15 -0.32 18.39 2.75
C ARG A 15 -1.10 17.52 1.76
N ILE A 16 -0.39 16.75 0.95
CA ILE A 16 -1.01 15.77 0.05
C ILE A 16 -1.59 14.66 0.90
N VAL A 17 -2.90 14.50 0.84
CA VAL A 17 -3.66 13.40 1.45
C VAL A 17 -4.11 12.41 0.36
N PRO A 18 -4.50 11.16 0.70
CA PRO A 18 -4.93 10.19 -0.30
C PRO A 18 -5.99 10.72 -1.28
N GLU A 19 -7.03 11.42 -0.82
CA GLU A 19 -8.02 12.06 -1.72
C GLU A 19 -7.41 12.94 -2.83
N SER A 20 -6.21 13.47 -2.64
CA SER A 20 -5.56 14.39 -3.57
C SER A 20 -5.23 13.76 -4.93
N TYR A 21 -5.11 12.44 -5.06
CA TYR A 21 -4.87 11.83 -6.38
C TYR A 21 -6.10 11.81 -7.28
N LEU A 22 -7.26 12.21 -6.79
CA LEU A 22 -8.44 12.44 -7.63
C LEU A 22 -8.39 13.76 -8.39
N LYS A 23 -7.44 14.63 -8.05
CA LYS A 23 -7.28 15.97 -8.64
C LYS A 23 -6.21 15.93 -9.72
N PRO A 24 -6.56 16.05 -11.02
CA PRO A 24 -5.60 15.93 -12.11
C PRO A 24 -4.40 16.87 -11.98
N GLU A 25 -4.61 18.09 -11.50
CA GLU A 25 -3.52 19.07 -11.32
C GLU A 25 -2.50 18.65 -10.27
N VAL A 26 -2.94 17.92 -9.23
CA VAL A 26 -2.03 17.39 -8.20
C VAL A 26 -1.26 16.20 -8.77
N VAL A 27 -1.93 15.37 -9.56
CA VAL A 27 -1.34 14.18 -10.19
C VAL A 27 -0.23 14.59 -11.17
N GLU A 28 -0.53 15.49 -12.10
CA GLU A 28 0.44 15.97 -13.10
C GLU A 28 1.68 16.59 -12.45
N LEU A 29 1.49 17.37 -11.37
CA LEU A 29 2.59 18.00 -10.64
C LEU A 29 3.52 16.99 -9.94
N HIS A 30 3.00 15.85 -9.48
CA HIS A 30 3.73 14.89 -8.64
C HIS A 30 4.16 13.62 -9.37
N ALA A 31 3.55 13.30 -10.51
CA ALA A 31 3.87 12.12 -11.31
C ALA A 31 5.39 11.96 -11.59
N PRO A 32 6.15 13.00 -11.97
CA PRO A 32 7.59 12.85 -12.25
C PRO A 32 8.45 12.47 -11.04
N LYS A 33 7.92 12.53 -9.81
CA LYS A 33 8.68 12.34 -8.57
C LYS A 33 8.09 11.26 -7.65
N ASN A 34 6.96 10.67 -8.02
CA ASN A 34 6.27 9.72 -7.17
C ASN A 34 5.57 8.64 -8.02
N LEU A 35 5.99 7.38 -7.83
CA LEU A 35 5.48 6.23 -8.57
C LEU A 35 3.96 6.04 -8.47
N PHE A 36 3.38 6.35 -7.31
CA PHE A 36 1.94 6.24 -7.14
C PHE A 36 1.21 7.27 -8.01
N PHE A 37 1.65 8.53 -7.99
CA PHE A 37 1.05 9.56 -8.84
C PHE A 37 1.30 9.31 -10.32
N ASP A 38 2.46 8.77 -10.69
CA ASP A 38 2.76 8.36 -12.07
C ASP A 38 1.78 7.28 -12.56
N ALA A 39 1.50 6.26 -11.74
CA ALA A 39 0.51 5.24 -12.07
C ALA A 39 -0.92 5.80 -12.18
N ILE A 40 -1.29 6.78 -11.34
CA ILE A 40 -2.59 7.45 -11.45
C ILE A 40 -2.68 8.30 -12.71
N GLN A 41 -1.59 9.00 -13.09
CA GLN A 41 -1.51 9.75 -14.34
C GLN A 41 -1.77 8.83 -15.54
N TYR A 42 -1.09 7.68 -15.58
CA TYR A 42 -1.28 6.68 -16.63
C TYR A 42 -2.73 6.17 -16.71
N ILE A 43 -3.39 5.96 -15.56
CA ILE A 43 -4.81 5.58 -15.52
C ILE A 43 -5.70 6.66 -16.15
N ASN A 44 -5.48 7.93 -15.79
CA ASN A 44 -6.27 9.05 -16.32
C ASN A 44 -6.08 9.25 -17.83
N GLU A 45 -4.90 8.92 -18.36
CA GLU A 45 -4.62 8.96 -19.80
C GLU A 45 -5.22 7.79 -20.56
N THR A 46 -5.29 6.61 -19.93
CA THR A 46 -5.74 5.37 -20.58
C THR A 46 -7.25 5.15 -20.47
N LYS A 47 -7.90 5.69 -19.44
CA LYS A 47 -9.31 5.47 -19.13
C LYS A 47 -10.06 6.78 -19.13
N SER A 48 -11.13 6.82 -19.91
CA SER A 48 -12.03 7.98 -20.00
C SER A 48 -13.24 7.80 -19.08
N GLY A 49 -13.80 8.93 -18.62
CA GLY A 49 -14.99 8.97 -17.78
C GLY A 49 -14.68 9.23 -16.29
N PRO A 50 -15.70 9.23 -15.42
CA PRO A 50 -15.51 9.47 -14.00
C PRO A 50 -14.67 8.37 -13.34
N PHE A 51 -13.70 8.77 -12.51
CA PHE A 51 -12.72 7.86 -11.90
C PHE A 51 -13.35 6.70 -11.12
N HIS A 52 -14.49 6.94 -10.46
CA HIS A 52 -15.21 5.92 -9.70
C HIS A 52 -15.80 4.79 -10.57
N GLU A 53 -16.06 5.03 -11.85
CA GLU A 53 -16.65 4.02 -12.74
C GLU A 53 -15.60 2.98 -13.18
N HIS A 54 -14.39 3.45 -13.47
CA HIS A 54 -13.37 2.62 -14.10
C HIS A 54 -12.24 2.20 -13.15
N SER A 55 -12.17 2.83 -11.97
CA SER A 55 -11.13 2.62 -10.95
C SER A 55 -11.73 2.62 -9.53
N ASN A 56 -12.89 1.97 -9.35
CA ASN A 56 -13.67 1.99 -8.10
C ASN A 56 -12.88 1.59 -6.84
N GLN A 57 -11.97 0.61 -6.91
CA GLN A 57 -11.14 0.24 -5.74
C GLN A 57 -10.23 1.41 -5.32
N LEU A 58 -9.56 2.05 -6.28
CA LEU A 58 -8.76 3.24 -6.02
C LEU A 58 -9.65 4.42 -5.61
N TRP A 59 -10.87 4.53 -6.12
CA TRP A 59 -11.81 5.54 -5.64
C TRP A 59 -12.11 5.36 -4.15
N ASN A 60 -12.39 4.13 -3.70
CA ASN A 60 -12.67 3.85 -2.28
C ASN A 60 -11.46 4.08 -1.37
N ILE A 61 -10.25 3.78 -1.85
CA ILE A 61 -8.99 4.04 -1.11
C ILE A 61 -8.78 5.55 -0.88
N SER A 62 -9.36 6.41 -1.72
CA SER A 62 -9.15 7.86 -1.65
C SER A 62 -9.75 8.46 -0.37
N ALA A 63 -10.77 7.79 0.20
CA ALA A 63 -11.41 8.16 1.47
C ALA A 63 -10.55 7.83 2.71
N VAL A 64 -9.42 7.11 2.55
CA VAL A 64 -8.52 6.82 3.67
C VAL A 64 -7.77 8.09 4.07
N GLN A 65 -7.73 8.38 5.37
CA GLN A 65 -7.24 9.68 5.87
C GLN A 65 -5.71 9.86 5.76
N THR A 66 -4.93 8.78 5.81
CA THR A 66 -3.46 8.85 5.85
C THR A 66 -2.80 7.86 4.91
N TRP A 67 -1.68 8.27 4.31
CA TRP A 67 -0.87 7.41 3.45
C TRP A 67 -0.30 6.19 4.18
N GLU A 68 -0.04 6.29 5.49
CA GLU A 68 0.40 5.16 6.31
C GLU A 68 -0.65 4.04 6.36
N LYS A 69 -1.94 4.41 6.49
CA LYS A 69 -3.06 3.47 6.45
C LYS A 69 -3.26 2.90 5.05
N VAL A 70 -3.15 3.74 4.01
CA VAL A 70 -3.17 3.28 2.61
C VAL A 70 -2.08 2.23 2.39
N ASN A 71 -0.82 2.54 2.73
CA ASN A 71 0.30 1.62 2.56
C ASN A 71 0.07 0.29 3.29
N SER A 72 -0.35 0.35 4.56
CA SER A 72 -0.65 -0.86 5.34
C SER A 72 -1.77 -1.69 4.72
N GLY A 73 -2.83 -1.05 4.23
CA GLY A 73 -3.93 -1.71 3.53
C GLY A 73 -3.49 -2.32 2.19
N MET A 74 -2.67 -1.61 1.41
CA MET A 74 -2.15 -2.09 0.14
C MET A 74 -1.26 -3.33 0.31
N PHE A 75 -0.44 -3.39 1.36
CA PHE A 75 0.34 -4.60 1.68
C PHE A 75 -0.57 -5.80 1.98
N LYS A 76 -1.58 -5.62 2.83
CA LYS A 76 -2.55 -6.68 3.15
C LYS A 76 -3.34 -7.14 1.93
N MET A 77 -3.75 -6.20 1.08
CA MET A 77 -4.47 -6.51 -0.16
C MET A 77 -3.58 -7.25 -1.16
N TYR A 78 -2.30 -6.87 -1.29
CA TYR A 78 -1.34 -7.57 -2.13
C TYR A 78 -1.13 -9.02 -1.66
N GLU A 79 -0.97 -9.23 -0.36
CA GLU A 79 -0.86 -10.58 0.20
C GLU A 79 -2.11 -11.43 -0.11
N ALA A 80 -3.31 -10.89 0.11
CA ALA A 80 -4.56 -11.63 -0.05
C ALA A 80 -4.94 -11.87 -1.52
N GLU A 81 -4.86 -10.84 -2.36
CA GLU A 81 -5.38 -10.87 -3.74
C GLU A 81 -4.33 -11.27 -4.78
N VAL A 82 -3.04 -11.22 -4.42
CA VAL A 82 -1.94 -11.66 -5.29
C VAL A 82 -1.31 -12.90 -4.70
N LEU A 83 -0.57 -12.79 -3.60
CA LEU A 83 0.29 -13.87 -3.11
C LEU A 83 -0.47 -15.13 -2.69
N LYS A 84 -1.64 -14.97 -2.06
CA LYS A 84 -2.51 -16.07 -1.63
C LYS A 84 -3.51 -16.53 -2.68
N LYS A 85 -3.45 -15.98 -3.91
CA LYS A 85 -4.40 -16.29 -4.97
C LYS A 85 -3.75 -17.18 -6.01
N PHE A 86 -4.01 -18.50 -5.92
CA PHE A 86 -3.36 -19.49 -6.78
C PHE A 86 -3.37 -19.15 -8.28
N PRO A 87 -4.49 -18.75 -8.91
CA PRO A 87 -4.49 -18.38 -10.34
C PRO A 87 -3.54 -17.23 -10.71
N VAL A 88 -3.18 -16.37 -9.74
CA VAL A 88 -2.27 -15.25 -9.93
C VAL A 88 -0.81 -15.70 -9.80
N VAL A 89 -0.50 -16.55 -8.81
CA VAL A 89 0.88 -16.98 -8.52
C VAL A 89 1.28 -18.32 -9.15
N GLN A 90 0.37 -19.02 -9.83
CA GLN A 90 0.63 -20.34 -10.43
C GLN A 90 1.83 -20.39 -11.39
N HIS A 91 2.23 -19.24 -11.93
CA HIS A 91 3.37 -19.12 -12.84
C HIS A 91 4.63 -18.55 -12.17
N PHE A 92 4.69 -18.50 -10.83
CA PHE A 92 5.91 -18.16 -10.12
C PHE A 92 6.95 -19.26 -10.31
N MET A 93 8.14 -18.84 -10.75
CA MET A 93 9.26 -19.73 -10.97
C MET A 93 10.05 -19.88 -9.68
N PHE A 94 10.25 -21.13 -9.26
CA PHE A 94 11.10 -21.48 -8.13
C PHE A 94 12.40 -22.09 -8.63
N GLY A 95 13.49 -21.78 -7.94
CA GLY A 95 14.84 -22.21 -8.29
C GLY A 95 15.80 -22.07 -7.11
N SER A 96 17.10 -22.00 -7.37
CA SER A 96 18.09 -21.91 -6.29
C SER A 96 18.05 -20.59 -5.51
N ILE A 97 17.66 -19.47 -6.15
CA ILE A 97 17.55 -18.15 -5.51
C ILE A 97 16.24 -18.02 -4.74
N PHE A 98 15.14 -18.48 -5.35
CA PHE A 98 13.80 -18.48 -4.74
C PHE A 98 13.35 -19.93 -4.57
N SER A 99 13.76 -20.56 -3.48
CA SER A 99 13.38 -21.95 -3.20
C SER A 99 11.91 -22.05 -2.81
N ILE A 100 11.27 -23.16 -3.20
CA ILE A 100 9.93 -23.55 -2.74
C ILE A 100 9.97 -24.25 -1.37
N ASP A 101 11.16 -24.68 -0.92
CA ASP A 101 11.32 -25.31 0.37
C ASP A 101 10.86 -24.38 1.49
N ALA A 102 10.42 -24.97 2.61
CA ALA A 102 10.01 -24.21 3.77
C ALA A 102 11.10 -23.23 4.19
N ALA A 103 10.72 -21.96 4.38
CA ALA A 103 11.63 -20.92 4.83
C ALA A 103 12.29 -21.38 6.14
N LYS A 104 13.63 -21.33 6.17
CA LYS A 104 14.37 -21.48 7.44
C LYS A 104 13.97 -20.32 8.34
N GLU A 105 13.98 -20.54 9.66
CA GLU A 105 13.69 -19.46 10.62
C GLU A 105 14.47 -18.20 10.26
N ILE A 106 13.79 -17.05 10.33
CA ILE A 106 14.38 -15.76 10.02
C ILE A 106 15.45 -15.50 11.09
N VAL A 107 16.72 -15.76 10.77
CA VAL A 107 17.84 -15.48 11.68
C VAL A 107 18.24 -14.00 11.60
N ASP A 108 17.77 -13.26 10.58
CA ASP A 108 18.09 -11.85 10.41
C ASP A 108 17.35 -10.98 11.44
N PRO A 109 18.08 -10.28 12.34
CA PRO A 109 17.48 -9.46 13.39
C PRO A 109 16.58 -8.33 12.87
N ASN A 110 16.86 -7.79 11.69
CA ASN A 110 16.09 -6.68 11.11
C ASN A 110 14.75 -7.17 10.55
N LEU A 111 14.70 -8.40 10.01
CA LEU A 111 13.44 -8.99 9.55
C LEU A 111 12.58 -9.45 10.74
N LEU A 112 13.18 -9.95 11.83
CA LEU A 112 12.45 -10.30 13.05
C LEU A 112 11.74 -9.08 13.67
N GLU A 113 12.39 -7.92 13.66
CA GLU A 113 11.78 -6.67 14.12
C GLU A 113 10.58 -6.25 13.24
N ALA A 114 10.70 -6.40 11.91
CA ALA A 114 9.62 -6.12 10.97
C ALA A 114 8.41 -7.07 11.15
N VAL A 115 8.67 -8.36 11.40
CA VAL A 115 7.62 -9.36 11.65
C VAL A 115 6.92 -9.08 12.99
N ASN A 116 7.67 -8.85 14.07
CA ASN A 116 7.08 -8.60 15.40
C ASN A 116 6.26 -7.30 15.44
N SER A 117 6.72 -6.25 14.75
CA SER A 117 6.00 -4.98 14.64
C SER A 117 4.75 -5.06 13.74
N SER A 118 4.62 -6.09 12.91
CA SER A 118 3.38 -6.40 12.18
C SER A 118 2.41 -7.26 13.02
N ALA A 119 2.92 -8.25 13.76
CA ALA A 119 2.12 -9.13 14.61
C ALA A 119 1.44 -8.40 15.79
N GLN A 120 2.08 -7.39 16.38
CA GLN A 120 1.49 -6.56 17.45
C GLN A 120 0.34 -5.67 16.97
N ARG A 121 0.21 -5.40 15.67
CA ARG A 121 -0.88 -4.58 15.12
C ARG A 121 -2.16 -5.36 14.84
N ASP A 122 -2.07 -6.66 14.59
CA ASP A 122 -3.23 -7.49 14.25
C ASP A 122 -3.92 -8.11 15.48
N ALA A 123 -3.21 -8.29 16.61
CA ALA A 123 -3.81 -8.77 17.86
C ALA A 123 -4.78 -7.77 18.53
N GLY A 124 -4.79 -6.50 18.11
CA GLY A 124 -5.60 -5.43 18.71
C GLY A 124 -7.03 -5.29 18.14
N VAL A 125 -7.40 -6.03 17.09
CA VAL A 125 -8.70 -5.88 16.42
C VAL A 125 -9.77 -6.85 16.98
N ASP A 126 -9.38 -7.98 17.56
CA ASP A 126 -10.33 -9.02 17.98
C ASP A 126 -10.86 -8.89 19.43
N VAL A 127 -10.40 -7.90 20.21
CA VAL A 127 -10.86 -7.72 21.61
C VAL A 127 -12.13 -6.85 21.73
N ALA A 128 -12.53 -6.12 20.68
CA ALA A 128 -13.62 -5.15 20.77
C ALA A 128 -15.05 -5.72 20.54
N LYS A 129 -15.27 -7.05 20.60
CA LYS A 129 -16.59 -7.66 20.36
C LYS A 129 -17.19 -8.48 21.50
N ALA A 130 -16.61 -8.44 22.69
CA ALA A 130 -17.19 -9.08 23.86
C ALA A 130 -17.27 -8.07 25.00
N ASN A 131 -18.34 -7.27 25.02
CA ASN A 131 -19.01 -6.75 26.22
C ASN A 131 -20.12 -5.78 25.78
N ASP A 132 -21.34 -6.29 25.65
CA ASP A 132 -22.55 -5.49 25.91
C ASP A 132 -23.42 -6.31 26.88
N PRO A 133 -24.00 -5.69 27.92
CA PRO A 133 -24.86 -6.33 28.92
C PRO A 133 -26.27 -6.66 28.39
#